data_AF-A0A836CLK6-F1
#
_entry.id   AF-A0A836CLK6-F1
#
_cell.length_a   1.000
_cell.length_b   1.000
_cell.length_c   1.000
_cell.angle_alpha   90.00
_cell.angle_beta   90.00
_cell.angle_gamma   90.00
#
_symmetry.space_group_name_H-M   'P 1'
#
loop_
_entity.id
_entity.type
_entity.pdbx_description
1 polymer ?
#
loop_
_entity_poly.entity_id
_entity_poly.type
_entity_poly.pdbx_seq_one_letter_code
_entity_poly.pdbx_strand_id
1 'polypeptide(L)'
;MAVLQQQQQGLLLMWHVSNCSSEEGKCQVTQHCAKLKTLWQHIVQCKVQMCTVPHCVSLRSVLSHYQCCEDHECALCVPVR
;
A
#
# COMPACT_ATOMS: atom_id res chain seq x y z
N MET A 1 4.40 22.03 -3.00
CA MET A 1 4.82 20.68 -3.46
C MET A 1 4.09 19.65 -2.61
N ALA A 2 2.87 19.24 -2.99
CA ALA A 2 1.96 18.48 -2.12
C ALA A 2 1.53 17.11 -2.70
N VAL A 3 2.17 16.64 -3.77
CA VAL A 3 1.83 15.37 -4.42
C VAL A 3 2.57 14.18 -3.79
N LEU A 4 3.82 14.40 -3.34
CA LEU A 4 4.66 13.34 -2.78
C LEU A 4 4.14 12.80 -1.44
N GLN A 5 3.61 13.70 -0.59
CA GLN A 5 3.11 13.35 0.74
C GLN A 5 1.87 12.45 0.67
N GLN A 6 1.01 12.66 -0.34
CA GLN A 6 -0.20 11.88 -0.55
C GLN A 6 0.11 10.48 -1.12
N GLN A 7 1.20 10.35 -1.90
CA GLN A 7 1.68 9.05 -2.39
C GLN A 7 2.33 8.21 -1.28
N GLN A 8 3.08 8.84 -0.38
CA GLN A 8 3.69 8.17 0.78
C GLN A 8 2.64 7.67 1.79
N GLN A 9 1.57 8.44 2.02
CA GLN A 9 0.48 8.01 2.89
C GLN A 9 -0.18 6.72 2.41
N GLY A 10 -0.40 6.56 1.09
CA GLY A 10 -0.99 5.34 0.53
C GLY A 10 -0.15 4.09 0.81
N LEU A 11 1.17 4.21 0.69
CA LEU A 11 2.11 3.12 0.95
C LEU A 11 2.21 2.77 2.44
N LEU A 12 2.41 3.77 3.30
CA LEU A 12 2.46 3.57 4.76
C LEU A 12 1.18 2.94 5.29
N LEU A 13 0.03 3.39 4.78
CA LEU A 13 -1.26 2.83 5.14
C LEU A 13 -1.38 1.38 4.69
N MET A 14 -1.02 1.06 3.44
CA MET A 14 -1.11 -0.31 2.95
C MET A 14 -0.17 -1.27 3.67
N TRP A 15 1.05 -0.83 3.98
CA TRP A 15 1.96 -1.60 4.81
C TRP A 15 1.42 -1.81 6.21
N HIS A 16 0.87 -0.75 6.79
CA HIS A 16 0.15 -0.84 8.06
C HIS A 16 -0.97 -1.85 7.97
N VAL A 17 -1.77 -1.93 6.91
CA VAL A 17 -2.86 -2.92 6.83
C VAL A 17 -2.37 -4.34 6.58
N SER A 18 -1.22 -4.50 5.92
CA SER A 18 -0.56 -5.81 5.78
C SER A 18 -0.04 -6.36 7.11
N ASN A 19 0.37 -5.49 8.04
CA ASN A 19 0.87 -5.86 9.38
C ASN A 19 -0.16 -5.65 10.51
N CYS A 20 -1.21 -4.85 10.29
CA CYS A 20 -2.29 -4.57 11.26
C CYS A 20 -3.20 -5.79 11.30
N SER A 21 -2.93 -6.66 12.27
CA SER A 21 -3.82 -7.75 12.69
C SER A 21 -5.02 -7.26 13.50
N SER A 22 -5.15 -5.94 13.74
CA SER A 22 -6.27 -5.40 14.50
C SER A 22 -7.59 -5.58 13.75
N GLU A 23 -8.64 -5.88 14.51
CA GLU A 23 -10.00 -6.03 13.99
C GLU A 23 -10.53 -4.70 13.41
N GLU A 24 -11.48 -4.81 12.49
CA GLU A 24 -12.09 -3.67 11.80
C GLU A 24 -12.56 -2.60 12.81
N GLY A 25 -12.05 -1.37 12.67
CA GLY A 25 -12.38 -0.25 13.56
C GLY A 25 -11.57 -0.14 14.86
N LYS A 26 -10.68 -1.09 15.17
CA LYS A 26 -9.77 -0.99 16.33
C LYS A 26 -8.41 -0.36 16.02
N CYS A 27 -8.05 -0.22 14.74
CA CYS A 27 -6.74 0.33 14.35
C CYS A 27 -6.74 1.86 14.56
N GLN A 28 -6.00 2.35 15.58
CA GLN A 28 -5.95 3.76 16.00
C GLN A 28 -5.23 4.69 15.00
N VAL A 29 -4.50 4.12 14.04
CA VAL A 29 -3.73 4.89 13.06
C VAL A 29 -4.64 5.55 12.02
N THR A 30 -5.67 4.84 11.56
CA THR A 30 -6.64 5.37 10.59
C THR A 30 -8.00 4.71 10.69
N GLN A 31 -9.04 5.54 10.73
CA GLN A 31 -10.44 5.09 10.65
C GLN A 31 -10.77 4.37 9.33
N HIS A 32 -9.97 4.60 8.28
CA HIS A 32 -10.14 3.96 6.97
C HIS A 32 -9.39 2.63 6.83
N CYS A 33 -8.79 2.09 7.90
CA CYS A 33 -8.02 0.85 7.87
C CYS A 33 -8.83 -0.34 7.28
N ALA A 34 -10.12 -0.46 7.60
CA ALA A 34 -10.98 -1.51 7.05
C ALA A 34 -11.12 -1.43 5.50
N LYS A 35 -11.38 -0.23 4.96
CA LYS A 35 -11.44 0.00 3.49
C LYS A 35 -10.11 -0.32 2.81
N LEU A 36 -9.01 0.08 3.43
CA LEU A 36 -7.66 -0.20 2.94
C LEU A 36 -7.34 -1.71 2.99
N LYS A 37 -7.89 -2.45 3.95
CA LYS A 37 -7.75 -3.92 4.04
C LYS A 37 -8.42 -4.61 2.86
N THR A 38 -9.63 -4.17 2.52
CA THR A 38 -10.35 -4.65 1.32
C THR A 38 -9.56 -4.34 0.05
N LEU A 39 -8.99 -3.13 -0.05
CA LEU A 39 -8.14 -2.75 -1.19
C LEU A 39 -6.85 -3.60 -1.25
N TRP A 40 -6.21 -3.87 -0.12
CA TRP A 40 -5.04 -4.74 -0.04
C TRP A 40 -5.36 -6.16 -0.53
N GLN A 41 -6.44 -6.76 -0.03
CA GLN A 41 -6.92 -8.08 -0.48
C GLN A 41 -7.22 -8.09 -1.99
N HIS A 42 -7.80 -7.00 -2.50
CA HIS A 42 -8.00 -6.83 -3.93
C HIS A 42 -6.66 -6.81 -4.67
N ILE A 43 -5.68 -6.00 -4.26
CA ILE A 43 -4.40 -5.85 -4.94
C ILE A 43 -3.60 -7.16 -4.97
N VAL A 44 -3.63 -7.94 -3.88
CA VAL A 44 -2.97 -9.26 -3.81
C VAL A 44 -3.58 -10.25 -4.82
N GLN A 45 -4.88 -10.17 -5.08
CA GLN A 45 -5.58 -11.02 -6.04
C GLN A 45 -5.66 -10.41 -7.46
N CYS A 46 -5.51 -9.10 -7.58
CA CYS A 46 -5.73 -8.36 -8.82
C CYS A 46 -4.54 -8.51 -9.76
N LYS A 47 -4.78 -9.20 -10.87
CA LYS A 47 -3.81 -9.37 -11.97
C LYS A 47 -4.05 -8.39 -13.13
N VAL A 48 -5.08 -7.54 -13.02
CA VAL A 48 -5.49 -6.59 -14.06
C VAL A 48 -4.46 -5.46 -14.18
N GLN A 49 -3.92 -5.26 -15.38
CA GLN A 49 -2.94 -4.21 -15.67
C GLN A 49 -3.57 -2.81 -15.56
N MET A 50 -4.77 -2.64 -16.12
CA MET A 50 -5.52 -1.38 -16.11
C MET A 50 -6.75 -1.51 -15.20
N CYS A 51 -6.50 -1.66 -13.90
CA CYS A 51 -7.60 -1.73 -12.95
C CYS A 51 -8.22 -0.34 -12.79
N THR A 52 -9.55 -0.25 -12.83
CA THR A 52 -10.30 0.99 -12.59
C THR A 52 -10.38 1.37 -11.12
N VAL A 53 -9.98 0.47 -10.22
CA VAL A 53 -9.92 0.74 -8.79
C VAL A 53 -8.83 1.77 -8.51
N PRO A 54 -9.17 2.93 -7.92
CA PRO A 54 -8.19 3.95 -7.59
C PRO A 54 -7.14 3.36 -6.65
N HIS A 55 -5.89 3.76 -6.84
CA HIS A 55 -4.73 3.31 -6.06
C HIS A 55 -4.29 1.83 -6.28
N CYS A 56 -5.13 0.97 -6.88
CA CYS A 56 -4.78 -0.43 -7.14
C CYS A 56 -3.54 -0.58 -8.03
N VAL A 57 -3.54 0.05 -9.21
CA VAL A 57 -2.45 -0.08 -10.20
C VAL A 57 -1.13 0.47 -9.62
N SER A 58 -1.20 1.65 -8.99
CA SER A 58 -0.03 2.29 -8.39
C SER A 58 0.60 1.41 -7.32
N LEU A 59 -0.21 0.89 -6.39
CA LEU A 59 0.31 0.07 -5.30
C LEU A 59 0.73 -1.32 -5.73
N ARG A 60 0.04 -1.94 -6.69
CA ARG A 60 0.49 -3.18 -7.31
C ARG A 60 1.89 -3.01 -7.90
N SER A 61 2.12 -1.91 -8.62
CA SER A 61 3.44 -1.61 -9.18
C SER A 61 4.51 -1.48 -8.09
N VAL A 62 4.19 -0.83 -6.96
CA VAL A 62 5.14 -0.71 -5.84
C VAL A 62 5.37 -2.05 -5.14
N LEU A 63 4.35 -2.91 -5.00
CA LEU A 63 4.51 -4.24 -4.40
C LEU A 63 5.34 -5.17 -5.30
N SER A 64 5.10 -5.14 -6.61
CA SER A 64 5.92 -5.87 -7.58
C SER A 64 7.35 -5.34 -7.59
N HIS A 65 7.53 -4.03 -7.48
CA HIS A 65 8.85 -3.43 -7.32
C HIS A 65 9.51 -3.90 -6.02
N TYR A 66 8.86 -3.77 -4.86
CA TYR A 66 9.41 -4.18 -3.56
C TYR A 66 9.82 -5.66 -3.52
N GLN A 67 9.03 -6.56 -4.12
CA GLN A 67 9.37 -7.99 -4.21
C GLN A 67 10.58 -8.29 -5.10
N CYS A 68 10.83 -7.45 -6.12
CA CYS A 68 11.93 -7.65 -7.08
C CYS A 68 13.12 -6.70 -6.82
N CYS A 69 12.97 -5.73 -5.91
CA CYS A 69 13.94 -4.68 -5.67
C CYS A 69 14.94 -5.15 -4.61
N GLU A 70 16.14 -5.51 -5.08
CA GLU A 70 17.32 -5.77 -4.25
C GLU A 70 18.11 -4.48 -3.93
N ASP A 71 17.65 -3.34 -4.43
CA ASP A 71 18.31 -2.05 -4.23
C ASP A 71 18.09 -1.52 -2.81
N HIS A 72 19.18 -1.33 -2.07
CA HIS A 72 19.14 -0.86 -0.68
C HIS A 72 19.02 0.67 -0.56
N GLU A 73 19.17 1.41 -1.66
CA GLU A 73 19.08 2.87 -1.70
C GLU A 73 17.76 3.34 -2.34
N CYS A 74 16.88 2.42 -2.72
CA CYS A 74 15.59 2.76 -3.31
C CYS A 74 14.75 3.60 -2.35
N ALA A 75 14.56 4.89 -2.66
CA ALA A 75 13.82 5.85 -1.83
C ALA A 75 12.36 5.45 -1.53
N LEU A 76 11.79 4.51 -2.30
CA LEU A 76 10.46 3.94 -2.06
C LEU A 76 10.48 2.75 -1.09
N CYS A 77 11.54 1.93 -1.13
CA CYS A 77 11.68 0.72 -0.31
C CYS A 77 12.39 0.99 1.03
N VAL A 78 13.36 1.93 1.05
CA VAL A 78 14.13 2.34 2.24
C VAL A 78 13.27 2.65 3.47
N PRO A 79 12.18 3.45 3.38
CA PRO A 79 11.38 3.76 4.57
C PRO A 79 10.50 2.60 5.05
N VAL A 80 10.46 1.48 4.33
CA VAL A 80 9.54 0.36 4.58
C VAL A 80 10.23 -1.00 4.72
N ARG A 81 11.56 -1.05 4.56
CA ARG A 81 12.40 -2.21 4.88
C ARG A 81 12.84 -2.13 6.34
#